data_AF-A0A150FS23-F1
#
_entry.id   AF-A0A150FS23-F1
#
_cell.length_a   1.000
_cell.length_b   1.000
_cell.length_c   1.000
_cell.angle_alpha   90.00
_cell.angle_beta   90.00
_cell.angle_gamma   90.00
#
_symmetry.space_group_name_H-M   'P 1'
#
loop_
_entity.id
_entity.type
_entity.pdbx_description
1 polymer ?
#
loop_
_entity_poly.entity_id
_entity_poly.type
_entity_poly.pdbx_seq_one_letter_code
_entity_poly.pdbx_strand_id
1 'polypeptide(L)'
;MLNKLSQNQFVKITKLNDNTVEYGIVTKTNYEEDEYEVLYMGFLNKNGEFLSYPTEVERILERLKITDAIFEDVKETKIKRKMNKWMDENFDKIVREVH
;
A
#
# COMPACT_ATOMS: atom_id res chain seq x y z
N MET A 1 14.04 -9.71 8.80
CA MET A 1 12.77 -9.75 8.04
C MET A 1 11.65 -9.33 8.98
N LEU A 2 10.74 -8.47 8.54
CA LEU A 2 9.48 -8.24 9.26
C LEU A 2 8.69 -9.54 9.15
N ASN A 3 8.64 -10.35 10.20
CA ASN A 3 8.08 -11.69 10.07
C ASN A 3 6.56 -11.68 9.84
N LYS A 4 5.86 -10.59 10.16
CA LYS A 4 4.44 -10.35 9.88
C LYS A 4 4.20 -8.85 9.80
N LEU A 5 3.43 -8.38 8.82
CA LEU A 5 2.95 -6.99 8.77
C LEU A 5 1.75 -6.84 9.69
N SER A 6 1.58 -5.65 10.25
CA SER A 6 0.44 -5.32 11.11
C SER A 6 -0.62 -4.51 10.37
N GLN A 7 -1.87 -4.57 10.81
CA GLN A 7 -2.90 -3.64 10.37
C GLN A 7 -2.48 -2.20 10.64
N ASN A 8 -2.86 -1.29 9.73
CA ASN A 8 -2.49 0.13 9.71
C ASN A 8 -0.99 0.41 9.51
N GLN A 9 -0.21 -0.60 9.11
CA GLN A 9 1.19 -0.40 8.77
C GLN A 9 1.33 0.15 7.34
N PHE A 10 2.11 1.22 7.17
CA PHE A 10 2.53 1.67 5.85
C PHE A 10 3.58 0.73 5.27
N VAL A 11 3.33 0.33 4.05
CA VAL A 11 4.14 -0.67 3.36
C VAL A 11 4.60 -0.14 2.01
N LYS A 12 5.86 -0.43 1.71
CA LYS A 12 6.45 -0.37 0.39
C LYS A 12 6.37 -1.77 -0.19
N ILE A 13 5.84 -1.87 -1.41
CA ILE A 13 5.52 -3.13 -2.09
C ILE A 13 6.33 -3.14 -3.37
N THR A 14 7.24 -4.10 -3.48
CA THR A 14 8.02 -4.30 -4.70
C THR A 14 7.47 -5.51 -5.43
N LYS A 15 6.81 -5.28 -6.58
CA LYS A 15 6.26 -6.35 -7.41
C LYS A 15 7.39 -7.14 -8.07
N LEU A 16 7.34 -8.47 -7.97
CA LEU A 16 8.42 -9.33 -8.44
C LEU A 16 8.55 -9.39 -9.97
N ASN A 17 7.46 -9.11 -10.69
CA ASN A 17 7.39 -9.29 -12.13
C ASN A 17 8.10 -8.16 -12.90
N ASP A 18 8.02 -6.93 -12.41
CA ASP A 18 8.48 -5.73 -13.12
C ASP A 18 9.31 -4.78 -12.23
N ASN A 19 9.60 -5.16 -10.99
CA ASN A 19 10.27 -4.34 -9.98
C ASN A 19 9.58 -2.98 -9.74
N THR A 20 8.29 -2.87 -10.06
CA THR A 20 7.53 -1.66 -9.76
C THR A 20 7.38 -1.52 -8.25
N VAL A 21 7.64 -0.32 -7.75
CA VAL A 21 7.52 0.03 -6.33
C VAL A 21 6.23 0.80 -6.11
N GLU A 22 5.33 0.19 -5.35
CA GLU A 22 4.08 0.77 -4.92
C GLU A 22 4.07 0.98 -3.40
N TYR A 23 3.14 1.79 -2.93
CA TYR A 23 2.96 2.09 -1.53
C TYR A 23 1.50 1.99 -1.15
N GLY A 24 1.27 1.49 0.07
CA GLY A 24 -0.07 1.37 0.61
C GLY A 24 -0.08 1.23 2.12
N ILE A 25 -1.27 1.02 2.66
CA ILE A 25 -1.48 0.66 4.06
C ILE A 25 -2.12 -0.72 4.13
N VAL A 26 -1.65 -1.55 5.06
CA VAL A 26 -2.30 -2.84 5.34
C VAL A 26 -3.61 -2.57 6.06
N THR A 27 -4.74 -2.86 5.42
CA THR A 27 -6.07 -2.70 6.01
C THR A 27 -6.50 -3.94 6.79
N LYS A 28 -6.07 -5.13 6.35
CA LYS A 28 -6.31 -6.42 7.02
C LYS A 28 -5.16 -7.38 6.81
N THR A 29 -5.00 -8.30 7.75
CA THR A 29 -4.01 -9.39 7.71
C THR A 29 -4.74 -10.72 7.85
N ASN A 30 -4.61 -11.62 6.88
CA ASN A 30 -5.07 -13.01 7.00
C ASN A 30 -3.84 -13.92 7.17
N TYR A 31 -3.57 -14.33 8.40
CA TYR A 31 -2.42 -15.19 8.71
C TYR A 31 -2.64 -16.66 8.41
N GLU A 32 -3.88 -17.11 8.22
CA GLU A 32 -4.18 -18.51 7.86
C GLU A 32 -3.94 -18.75 6.38
N GLU A 33 -4.18 -17.73 5.55
CA GLU A 33 -4.01 -17.77 4.10
C GLU A 33 -2.71 -17.11 3.62
N ASP A 34 -1.89 -16.57 4.53
CA ASP A 34 -0.69 -15.79 4.22
C ASP A 34 -0.97 -14.64 3.23
N GLU A 35 -2.03 -13.89 3.53
CA GLU A 35 -2.53 -12.78 2.70
C GLU A 35 -2.59 -11.45 3.46
N TYR A 36 -2.36 -10.36 2.72
CA TYR A 36 -2.59 -8.99 3.17
C TYR A 36 -3.63 -8.32 2.27
N GLU A 37 -4.59 -7.64 2.90
CA GLU A 37 -5.42 -6.66 2.21
C GLU A 37 -4.70 -5.31 2.30
N VAL A 38 -4.37 -4.74 1.14
CA VAL A 38 -3.62 -3.50 1.01
C VAL A 38 -4.49 -2.46 0.33
N LEU A 39 -4.58 -1.28 0.95
CA LEU A 39 -5.08 -0.08 0.30
C LEU A 39 -3.90 0.69 -0.30
N TYR A 40 -3.82 0.69 -1.62
CA TYR A 40 -2.81 1.40 -2.40
C TYR A 40 -3.02 2.90 -2.37
N MET A 41 -1.91 3.63 -2.29
CA MET A 41 -1.89 5.10 -2.22
C MET A 41 -1.07 5.74 -3.32
N GLY A 42 -0.19 4.98 -3.98
CA GLY A 42 0.69 5.52 -5.01
C GLY A 42 1.87 4.62 -5.34
N PHE A 43 2.77 5.14 -6.16
CA PHE A 43 3.95 4.44 -6.69
C PHE A 43 5.14 5.37 -6.88
N LEU A 44 6.35 4.80 -7.01
CA LEU A 44 7.50 5.55 -7.53
C LEU A 44 7.48 5.53 -9.05
N ASN A 45 7.49 6.71 -9.67
CA ASN A 45 7.74 6.82 -11.10
C ASN A 45 9.22 6.51 -11.43
N LYS A 46 9.55 6.45 -12.73
CA LYS A 46 10.91 6.21 -13.23
C LYS A 46 11.98 7.20 -12.73
N ASN A 47 11.56 8.38 -12.24
CA ASN A 47 12.45 9.40 -11.68
C ASN A 47 12.66 9.23 -10.16
N GLY A 48 12.05 8.21 -9.54
CA GLY A 48 12.08 8.00 -8.09
C GLY A 48 11.15 8.94 -7.32
N GLU A 49 10.18 9.57 -7.99
CA GLU A 49 9.21 10.44 -7.35
C GLU A 49 7.94 9.68 -7.00
N PHE A 50 7.49 9.85 -5.75
CA PHE A 50 6.20 9.35 -5.32
C PHE A 50 5.06 10.13 -5.97
N LEU A 51 4.19 9.40 -6.67
CA LEU A 51 2.94 9.85 -7.26
C LEU A 51 1.77 9.15 -6.57
N SER A 52 0.82 9.93 -6.07
CA SER A 52 -0.40 9.41 -5.43
C SER A 52 -1.37 8.85 -6.46
N TYR A 53 -2.07 7.76 -6.11
CA TYR A 53 -3.20 7.28 -6.88
C TYR A 53 -4.46 8.14 -6.63
N PRO A 54 -5.33 8.30 -7.64
CA PRO A 54 -6.70 8.77 -7.41
C PRO A 54 -7.49 7.71 -6.62
N THR A 55 -8.65 8.06 -6.06
CA THR A 55 -9.47 7.07 -5.32
C THR A 55 -10.22 6.09 -6.22
N GLU A 56 -10.41 6.45 -7.49
CA GLU A 56 -11.28 5.75 -8.44
C GLU A 56 -10.57 4.62 -9.23
N VAL A 57 -9.34 4.26 -8.86
CA VAL A 57 -8.62 3.16 -9.53
C VAL A 57 -9.18 1.80 -9.11
N GLU A 58 -9.40 0.93 -10.10
CA GLU A 58 -10.01 -0.41 -9.95
C GLU A 58 -9.30 -1.31 -8.93
N ARG A 59 -8.01 -1.06 -8.66
CA ARG A 59 -7.18 -1.87 -7.76
C ARG A 59 -6.73 -1.10 -6.52
N ILE A 60 -7.50 -0.10 -6.08
CA ILE A 60 -7.12 0.67 -4.89
C ILE A 60 -7.06 -0.21 -3.64
N LEU A 61 -7.93 -1.20 -3.52
CA LEU A 61 -7.90 -2.21 -2.46
C LEU A 61 -7.66 -3.58 -3.10
N GLU A 62 -6.59 -4.26 -2.71
CA GLU A 62 -6.21 -5.56 -3.28
C GLU A 62 -5.82 -6.53 -2.18
N ARG A 63 -6.14 -7.81 -2.39
CA ARG A 63 -5.62 -8.91 -1.56
C ARG A 63 -4.41 -9.52 -2.25
N LEU A 64 -3.30 -9.57 -1.54
CA LEU A 64 -2.03 -10.05 -2.05
C LEU A 64 -1.53 -11.19 -1.17
N LYS A 65 -1.02 -12.26 -1.79
CA LYS A 65 -0.27 -13.26 -1.02
C LYS A 65 1.09 -12.69 -0.66
N ILE A 66 1.63 -13.12 0.48
CA ILE A 66 2.97 -12.75 0.94
C ILE A 66 4.05 -13.11 -0.12
N THR A 67 3.78 -14.12 -0.95
CA THR A 67 4.68 -14.58 -2.02
C THR A 67 4.66 -13.73 -3.29
N ASP A 68 3.64 -12.89 -3.48
CA ASP A 68 3.43 -12.19 -4.76
C ASP A 68 4.31 -10.93 -4.88
N ALA A 69 4.78 -10.40 -3.75
CA ALA A 69 5.57 -9.18 -3.69
C ALA A 69 6.50 -9.17 -2.46
N ILE A 70 7.50 -8.29 -2.50
CA ILE A 70 8.31 -7.99 -1.32
C ILE A 70 7.67 -6.83 -0.58
N PHE A 71 7.36 -7.05 0.71
CA PHE A 71 6.78 -6.04 1.59
C PHE A 71 7.82 -5.52 2.57
N GLU A 72 7.99 -4.20 2.62
CA GLU A 72 8.89 -3.52 3.55
C GLU A 72 8.13 -2.42 4.31
N ASP A 73 8.50 -2.14 5.56
CA ASP A 73 8.06 -0.91 6.21
C ASP A 73 8.59 0.29 5.42
N VAL A 74 7.74 1.28 5.20
CA VAL A 74 8.19 2.56 4.64
C VAL A 74 9.15 3.17 5.65
N LYS A 75 10.35 3.59 5.26
CA LYS A 75 11.31 4.24 6.18
C LYS A 75 11.51 5.70 5.86
N GLU A 76 11.18 6.09 4.63
CA GLU A 76 11.39 7.40 4.07
C GLU A 76 10.35 8.40 4.61
N THR A 77 10.77 9.30 5.49
CA THR A 77 9.88 10.32 6.10
C THR A 77 9.10 11.14 5.08
N LYS A 78 9.72 11.47 3.94
CA LYS A 78 9.08 12.22 2.84
C LYS A 78 7.89 11.44 2.25
N ILE A 79 8.03 10.12 2.11
CA ILE A 79 7.00 9.23 1.59
C ILE A 79 5.90 9.06 2.62
N LYS A 80 6.24 8.74 3.88
CA LYS A 80 5.26 8.67 4.98
C LYS A 80 4.39 9.92 5.06
N ARG A 81 4.99 11.11 4.96
CA ARG A 81 4.24 12.38 4.98
C ARG A 81 3.26 12.50 3.82
N LYS A 82 3.63 12.06 2.62
CA LYS A 82 2.73 12.07 1.46
C LYS A 82 1.59 11.06 1.62
N MET A 83 1.89 9.87 2.13
CA MET A 83 0.88 8.84 2.41
C MET A 83 -0.12 9.29 3.49
N ASN A 84 0.36 9.88 4.59
CA ASN A 84 -0.50 10.47 5.61
C ASN A 84 -1.41 11.55 5.03
N LYS A 85 -0.85 12.49 4.26
CA LYS A 85 -1.65 13.55 3.61
C LYS A 85 -2.72 12.95 2.71
N TRP A 86 -2.38 11.93 1.92
CA TRP A 86 -3.34 11.27 1.06
C TRP A 86 -4.46 10.59 1.86
N MET A 87 -4.13 9.94 2.99
CA MET A 87 -5.13 9.36 3.89
C MET A 87 -6.07 10.43 4.44
N ASP A 88 -5.54 11.54 4.95
CA ASP A 88 -6.35 12.63 5.50
C ASP A 88 -7.32 13.20 4.47
N GLU A 89 -6.92 13.25 3.19
CA GLU A 89 -7.73 13.81 2.11
C GLU A 89 -8.76 12.83 1.51
N ASN A 90 -8.54 11.52 1.65
CA ASN A 90 -9.26 10.51 0.87
C ASN A 90 -9.88 9.36 1.68
N PHE A 91 -9.47 9.14 2.93
CA PHE A 91 -9.92 7.99 3.71
C PHE A 91 -11.45 7.93 3.87
N ASP A 92 -12.08 9.06 4.18
CA ASP A 92 -13.55 9.15 4.29
C ASP A 92 -14.28 8.81 2.98
N LYS A 93 -13.68 9.13 1.83
CA LYS A 93 -14.25 8.82 0.51
C LYS A 93 -14.18 7.31 0.24
N ILE A 94 -13.01 6.72 0.49
CA ILE A 94 -12.77 5.29 0.28
C ILE A 94 -13.66 4.45 1.19
N VAL A 95 -13.80 4.82 2.47
CA VAL A 95 -14.69 4.09 3.40
C VAL A 95 -16.14 4.09 2.92
N ARG A 96 -16.61 5.16 2.27
CA ARG A 96 -17.98 5.26 1.72
C ARG A 96 -18.18 4.50 0.42
N GLU A 97 -17.13 4.28 -0.36
CA GLU A 97 -17.21 3.58 -1.65
C GLU A 97 -16.99 2.07 -1.51
N VAL A 98 -16.29 1.65 -0.45
CA VAL A 98 -15.94 0.24 -0.19
C VAL A 98 -16.94 -0.46 0.76
N HIS A 99 -17.89 0.27 1.36
CA HIS A 99 -19.03 -0.26 2.15
C HIS A 99 -20.36 0.03 1.45
#